data_AF-A0A7X7GJV2-F1
#
_entry.id   AF-A0A7X7GJV2-F1
#
_cell.length_a   1.000
_cell.length_b   1.000
_cell.length_c   1.000
_cell.angle_alpha   90.00
_cell.angle_beta   90.00
_cell.angle_gamma   90.00
#
_symmetry.space_group_name_H-M   'P 1'
#
loop_
_entity.id
_entity.type
_entity.pdbx_description
1 polymer ?
#
loop_
_entity_poly.entity_id
_entity_poly.type
_entity_poly.pdbx_seq_one_letter_code
_entity_poly.pdbx_strand_id
1 'polypeptide(L)'
;MVESFRSRRVVGAPQKGGQHHKSGVGTQPQRSVPLVSPQALINRRKPRSGDLLRAFRAIDTAVDRSAQLEIMRSIRDEYERRQGGVLLGCLQQCYLGPPFVDHKLDLLHDIVEHYHAADAVADPFAQARGL
;
A
#
# COMPACT_ATOMS: atom_id res chain seq x y z
N MET A 1 13.80 -32.59 10.21
CA MET A 1 12.73 -32.65 11.22
C MET A 1 11.52 -31.94 10.63
N VAL A 2 10.59 -32.70 10.05
CA VAL A 2 9.38 -32.19 9.35
C VAL A 2 8.18 -32.63 10.16
N GLU A 3 7.38 -31.68 10.66
CA GLU A 3 5.97 -31.84 11.08
C GLU A 3 5.35 -30.42 11.01
N SER A 4 4.66 -29.98 9.95
CA SER A 4 3.30 -30.33 9.51
C SER A 4 2.25 -30.33 10.62
N PHE A 5 1.82 -29.15 11.05
CA PHE A 5 0.61 -29.01 11.87
C PHE A 5 -0.63 -29.01 10.97
N ARG A 6 -1.21 -30.20 10.77
CA ARG A 6 -2.54 -30.38 10.18
C ARG A 6 -3.64 -30.24 11.24
N SER A 7 -4.66 -29.49 10.83
CA SER A 7 -5.96 -29.23 11.42
C SER A 7 -6.58 -30.42 12.20
N ARG A 8 -7.03 -30.17 13.44
CA ARG A 8 -7.90 -31.10 14.16
C ARG A 8 -9.36 -30.86 13.78
N ARG A 9 -9.89 -31.79 12.99
CA ARG A 9 -11.32 -31.99 12.77
C ARG A 9 -11.89 -32.71 13.99
N VAL A 10 -12.78 -32.06 14.75
CA VAL A 10 -13.54 -32.75 15.80
C VAL A 10 -14.73 -33.44 15.13
N VAL A 11 -14.76 -34.77 15.22
CA VAL A 11 -15.91 -35.61 14.83
C VAL A 11 -16.65 -35.96 16.11
N GLY A 12 -17.87 -35.43 16.28
CA GLY A 12 -18.82 -35.88 17.28
C GLY A 12 -19.96 -36.66 16.60
N ALA A 13 -20.18 -37.90 17.04
CA ALA A 13 -21.23 -38.81 16.58
C ALA A 13 -22.63 -38.36 17.08
N PRO A 14 -23.75 -38.91 16.54
CA PRO A 14 -25.05 -38.26 16.56
C PRO A 14 -25.87 -38.56 17.82
N GLN A 15 -26.62 -37.57 18.30
CA GLN A 15 -27.71 -37.79 19.26
C GLN A 15 -29.01 -37.21 18.71
N LYS A 16 -30.02 -38.09 18.65
CA LYS A 16 -31.39 -37.81 18.22
C LYS A 16 -32.17 -37.14 19.36
N GLY A 17 -32.99 -36.16 18.98
CA GLY A 17 -34.28 -35.88 19.63
C GLY A 17 -34.31 -34.62 20.51
N GLY A 18 -35.25 -33.73 20.18
CA GLY A 18 -35.87 -32.86 21.19
C GLY A 18 -35.76 -31.35 20.98
N GLN A 19 -36.77 -30.79 20.31
CA GLN A 19 -37.38 -29.47 20.56
C GLN A 19 -36.51 -28.20 20.38
N HIS A 20 -36.69 -27.57 19.22
CA HIS A 20 -36.17 -26.25 18.89
C HIS A 20 -36.96 -25.14 19.59
N HIS A 21 -36.48 -24.66 20.73
CA HIS A 21 -36.76 -23.29 21.17
C HIS A 21 -35.80 -22.35 20.42
N LYS A 22 -36.32 -21.64 19.41
CA LYS A 22 -35.56 -20.62 18.67
C LYS A 22 -35.43 -19.35 19.52
N SER A 23 -34.45 -19.31 20.42
CA SER A 23 -33.91 -18.05 20.91
C SER A 23 -32.98 -17.50 19.83
N GLY A 24 -33.53 -16.66 18.95
CA GLY A 24 -32.75 -15.92 17.96
C GLY A 24 -31.87 -14.88 18.66
N VAL A 25 -30.63 -15.27 19.01
CA VAL A 25 -29.56 -14.29 19.22
C VAL A 25 -29.27 -13.69 17.86
N GLY A 26 -29.79 -12.48 17.62
CA GLY A 26 -29.50 -11.73 16.41
C GLY A 26 -28.02 -11.44 16.33
N THR A 27 -27.31 -12.15 15.45
CA THR A 27 -25.99 -11.74 14.98
C THR A 27 -26.17 -10.42 14.24
N GLN A 28 -26.03 -9.31 14.95
CA GLN A 28 -25.91 -7.99 14.34
C GLN A 28 -24.66 -8.04 13.44
N PRO A 29 -24.77 -7.76 12.13
CA PRO A 29 -23.61 -7.67 11.28
C PRO A 29 -22.74 -6.52 11.78
N GLN A 30 -21.56 -6.85 12.29
CA GLN A 30 -20.53 -5.88 12.64
C GLN A 30 -20.24 -5.08 11.36
N ARG A 31 -20.76 -3.85 11.28
CA ARG A 31 -20.47 -2.94 10.17
C ARG A 31 -18.97 -2.65 10.22
N SER A 32 -18.23 -3.18 9.26
CA SER A 32 -16.83 -2.83 9.05
C SER A 32 -16.74 -1.33 8.81
N VAL A 33 -16.12 -0.60 9.73
CA VAL A 33 -15.75 0.79 9.47
C VAL A 33 -14.72 0.79 8.35
N PRO A 34 -14.91 1.56 7.27
CA PRO A 34 -13.91 1.65 6.22
C PRO A 34 -12.57 2.14 6.81
N LEU A 35 -11.47 1.42 6.51
CA LEU A 35 -10.11 1.77 6.93
C LEU A 35 -9.66 3.17 6.47
N VAL A 36 -10.30 3.72 5.44
CA VAL A 36 -9.99 5.03 4.87
C VAL A 36 -11.27 5.86 4.80
N SER A 37 -11.22 7.10 5.32
CA SER A 37 -12.39 7.99 5.29
C SER A 37 -12.76 8.40 3.85
N PRO A 38 -14.04 8.61 3.54
CA PRO A 38 -14.45 9.14 2.23
C PRO A 38 -13.75 10.45 1.86
N GLN A 39 -13.51 11.32 2.85
CA GLN A 39 -12.78 12.57 2.65
C GLN A 39 -11.34 12.32 2.21
N ALA A 40 -10.64 11.34 2.81
CA ALA A 40 -9.30 10.97 2.40
C ALA A 40 -9.26 10.44 0.95
N LEU A 41 -10.27 9.68 0.52
CA LEU A 41 -10.37 9.23 -0.87
C LEU A 41 -10.59 10.40 -1.85
N ILE A 42 -11.45 11.36 -1.49
CA ILE A 42 -11.65 12.59 -2.28
C ILE A 42 -10.34 13.38 -2.37
N ASN A 43 -9.66 13.60 -1.24
CA ASN A 43 -8.39 14.31 -1.18
C ASN A 43 -7.28 13.58 -1.96
N ARG A 44 -7.26 12.25 -1.96
CA ARG A 44 -6.31 11.44 -2.74
C ARG A 44 -6.38 11.73 -4.23
N ARG A 45 -7.58 11.99 -4.76
CA ARG A 45 -7.83 12.24 -6.19
C ARG A 45 -7.53 13.66 -6.68
N LYS A 46 -7.23 14.61 -5.80
CA LYS A 46 -6.88 15.98 -6.20
C LYS A 46 -5.63 15.97 -7.12
N PRO A 47 -5.40 16.97 -7.96
CA PRO A 47 -4.10 17.07 -8.65
C PRO A 47 -2.95 17.20 -7.65
N ARG A 48 -1.75 16.72 -8.00
CA ARG A 48 -0.53 17.03 -7.21
C ARG A 48 -0.11 18.47 -7.50
N SER A 49 0.42 19.16 -6.50
CA SER A 49 0.97 20.51 -6.68
C SER A 49 2.23 20.45 -7.56
N GLY A 50 2.53 21.54 -8.26
CA GLY A 50 3.75 21.64 -9.06
C GLY A 50 5.02 21.51 -8.22
N ASP A 51 5.00 22.01 -6.98
CA ASP A 51 6.09 21.86 -6.00
C ASP A 51 6.33 20.40 -5.64
N LEU A 52 5.26 19.64 -5.39
CA LEU A 52 5.37 18.21 -5.08
C LEU A 52 5.99 17.42 -6.25
N LEU A 53 5.59 17.74 -7.49
CA LEU A 53 6.16 17.10 -8.68
C LEU A 53 7.64 17.47 -8.88
N ARG A 54 8.03 18.71 -8.60
CA ARG A 54 9.43 19.14 -8.61
C ARG A 54 10.26 18.43 -7.54
N ALA A 55 9.72 18.29 -6.33
CA ALA A 55 10.38 17.59 -5.24
C ALA A 55 10.68 16.13 -5.60
N PHE A 56 9.72 15.40 -6.19
CA PHE A 56 9.95 14.03 -6.68
C PHE A 56 11.02 13.92 -7.75
N ARG A 57 11.11 14.89 -8.66
CA ARG A 57 12.20 14.91 -9.66
C ARG A 57 13.56 15.22 -9.03
N ALA A 58 13.58 16.15 -8.07
CA ALA A 58 14.81 16.57 -7.41
C ALA A 58 15.43 15.43 -6.59
N ILE A 59 14.62 14.67 -5.85
CA ILE A 59 15.10 13.60 -4.98
C ILE A 59 15.80 12.46 -5.74
N ASP A 60 15.40 12.17 -6.98
CA ASP A 60 16.05 11.14 -7.82
C ASP A 60 17.45 11.54 -8.30
N THR A 61 17.74 12.84 -8.29
CA THR A 61 19.02 13.40 -8.76
C THR A 61 19.87 13.96 -7.63
N ALA A 62 19.37 13.93 -6.39
CA ALA A 62 20.08 14.42 -5.23
C ALA A 62 21.27 13.48 -4.91
N VAL A 63 22.48 14.03 -4.92
CA VAL A 63 23.72 13.29 -4.62
C VAL A 63 24.10 13.33 -3.15
N ASP A 64 23.46 14.22 -2.38
CA ASP A 64 23.70 14.45 -0.96
C ASP A 64 22.55 13.87 -0.14
N ARG A 65 22.87 13.01 0.85
CA ARG A 65 21.87 12.36 1.71
C ARG A 65 21.12 13.36 2.58
N SER A 66 21.73 14.46 2.99
CA SER A 66 21.04 15.48 3.80
C SER A 66 19.94 16.17 2.97
N ALA A 67 20.24 16.65 1.76
CA ALA A 67 19.24 17.17 0.84
C ALA A 67 18.17 16.14 0.50
N GLN A 68 18.54 14.87 0.31
CA GLN A 68 17.57 13.79 0.06
C GLN A 68 16.55 13.69 1.20
N LEU A 69 17.01 13.72 2.46
CA LEU A 69 16.16 13.68 3.65
C LEU A 69 15.28 14.93 3.77
N GLU A 70 15.82 16.11 3.46
CA GLU A 70 15.06 17.38 3.45
C GLU A 70 13.93 17.35 2.40
N ILE A 71 14.23 16.88 1.19
CA ILE A 71 13.25 16.74 0.12
C ILE A 71 12.19 15.70 0.50
N MET A 72 12.60 14.56 1.05
CA MET A 72 11.66 13.52 1.48
C MET A 72 10.74 13.99 2.60
N ARG A 73 11.26 14.78 3.55
CA ARG A 73 10.43 15.44 4.57
C ARG A 73 9.42 16.39 3.96
N SER A 74 9.84 17.24 3.02
CA SER A 74 8.93 18.15 2.31
C SER A 74 7.80 17.40 1.58
N ILE A 75 8.14 16.29 0.92
CA ILE A 75 7.15 15.40 0.27
C ILE A 75 6.17 14.83 1.30
N ARG A 76 6.68 14.32 2.43
CA ARG A 76 5.85 13.79 3.52
C ARG A 76 4.87 14.83 4.04
N ASP A 77 5.37 16.02 4.37
CA ASP A 77 4.57 17.11 4.92
C ASP A 77 3.44 17.54 3.96
N GLU A 78 3.70 17.53 2.64
CA GLU A 78 2.68 17.87 1.64
C GLU A 78 1.58 16.80 1.56
N TYR A 79 1.92 15.51 1.61
CA TYR A 79 0.92 14.44 1.66
C TYR A 79 0.11 14.45 2.96
N GLU A 80 0.74 14.80 4.08
CA GLU A 80 0.07 15.00 5.36
C GLU A 80 -0.90 16.19 5.29
N ARG A 81 -0.46 17.37 4.83
CA ARG A 81 -1.34 18.54 4.64
C ARG A 81 -2.54 18.24 3.74
N ARG A 82 -2.34 17.42 2.72
CA ARG A 82 -3.38 17.01 1.78
C ARG A 82 -4.47 16.14 2.43
N GLN A 83 -4.18 15.46 3.53
CA GLN A 83 -5.12 14.57 4.24
C GLN A 83 -5.74 13.52 3.29
N GLY A 84 -4.92 12.95 2.39
CA GLY A 84 -5.32 11.95 1.37
C GLY A 84 -5.06 10.48 1.78
N GLY A 85 -4.62 10.27 3.01
CA GLY A 85 -4.06 9.02 3.51
C GLY A 85 -2.52 9.07 3.61
N VAL A 86 -1.92 7.92 3.88
CA VAL A 86 -0.48 7.76 4.08
C VAL A 86 0.21 7.43 2.75
N LEU A 87 1.35 8.06 2.46
CA LEU A 87 2.23 7.68 1.35
C LEU A 87 2.80 6.29 1.61
N LEU A 88 2.72 5.39 0.62
CA LEU A 88 3.14 3.98 0.72
C LEU A 88 4.55 3.71 0.18
N GLY A 89 5.07 4.62 -0.65
CA GLY A 89 6.31 4.47 -1.42
C GLY A 89 6.09 5.06 -2.82
N CYS A 90 7.06 4.88 -3.70
CA CYS A 90 7.03 5.44 -5.06
C CYS A 90 7.43 4.40 -6.11
N LEU A 91 6.90 4.56 -7.32
CA LEU A 91 7.45 3.96 -8.54
C LEU A 91 7.94 5.13 -9.40
N GLN A 92 9.21 5.11 -9.77
CA GLN A 92 9.86 6.20 -10.49
C GLN A 92 10.75 5.67 -11.61
N GLN A 93 11.07 6.55 -12.57
CA GLN A 93 11.93 6.22 -13.70
C GLN A 93 13.31 5.76 -13.19
N CYS A 94 13.82 4.66 -13.75
CA CYS A 94 15.17 4.21 -13.47
C CYS A 94 16.18 4.92 -14.39
N TYR A 95 17.24 5.46 -13.79
CA TYR A 95 18.33 6.13 -14.52
C TYR A 95 19.58 5.26 -14.70
N LEU A 96 19.55 3.97 -14.33
CA LEU A 96 20.64 3.02 -14.60
C LEU A 96 20.80 2.72 -16.11
N GLY A 97 19.78 3.02 -16.91
CA GLY A 97 19.74 2.70 -18.33
C GLY A 97 19.28 1.27 -18.62
N PRO A 98 19.25 0.88 -19.90
CA PRO A 98 18.77 -0.43 -20.31
C PRO A 98 19.51 -1.57 -19.59
N PRO A 99 18.79 -2.60 -19.12
CA PRO A 99 17.38 -2.89 -19.43
C PRO A 99 16.35 -2.33 -18.43
N PHE A 100 16.79 -1.57 -17.41
CA PHE A 100 15.92 -1.05 -16.36
C PHE A 100 15.19 0.22 -16.80
N VAL A 101 13.90 0.29 -16.50
CA VAL A 101 13.05 1.42 -16.88
C VAL A 101 12.35 2.06 -15.69
N ASP A 102 12.09 1.31 -14.62
CA ASP A 102 11.53 1.82 -13.37
C ASP A 102 12.27 1.27 -12.14
N HIS A 103 12.15 1.95 -11.01
CA HIS A 103 12.49 1.41 -9.71
C HIS A 103 11.37 1.67 -8.71
N LYS A 104 11.21 0.75 -7.76
CA LYS A 104 10.33 0.90 -6.60
C LYS A 104 11.14 1.40 -5.42
N LEU A 105 10.58 2.38 -4.75
CA LEU A 105 11.16 3.02 -3.57
C LEU A 105 10.28 2.77 -2.36
N ASP A 106 10.91 2.60 -1.20
CA ASP A 106 10.21 2.58 0.07
C ASP A 106 9.84 4.00 0.56
N LEU A 107 9.47 4.12 1.84
CA LEU A 107 9.08 5.39 2.45
C LEU A 107 10.25 6.32 2.75
N LEU A 108 11.47 5.81 2.74
CA LEU A 108 12.72 6.53 2.95
C LEU A 108 13.41 6.88 1.63
N HIS A 109 12.77 6.57 0.51
CA HIS A 109 13.30 6.76 -0.84
C HIS A 109 14.52 5.88 -1.13
N ASP A 110 14.63 4.75 -0.45
CA ASP A 110 15.64 3.74 -0.74
C ASP A 110 15.11 2.79 -1.81
N ILE A 111 15.96 2.43 -2.79
CA ILE A 111 15.56 1.56 -3.90
C ILE A 111 15.41 0.13 -3.39
N VAL A 112 14.20 -0.42 -3.56
CA VAL A 112 13.86 -1.78 -3.14
C VAL A 112 13.93 -2.76 -4.30
N GLU A 113 13.57 -2.30 -5.51
CA GLU A 113 13.48 -3.17 -6.69
C GLU A 113 13.66 -2.37 -7.97
N HIS A 114 14.31 -2.96 -8.97
CA HIS A 114 14.40 -2.45 -10.33
C HIS A 114 13.50 -3.27 -11.25
N TYR A 115 12.84 -2.63 -12.20
CA TYR A 115 11.99 -3.29 -13.18
C TYR A 115 12.50 -3.08 -14.61
N HIS A 116 12.49 -4.18 -15.37
CA HIS A 116 12.54 -4.19 -16.82
C HIS A 116 11.16 -3.80 -17.39
N ALA A 117 11.12 -3.46 -18.68
CA ALA A 117 9.87 -3.10 -19.36
C ALA A 117 8.83 -4.23 -19.37
N ALA A 118 9.27 -5.50 -19.40
CA ALA A 118 8.39 -6.67 -19.43
C ALA A 118 7.90 -7.12 -18.04
N ASP A 119 8.48 -6.59 -16.96
CA ASP A 119 8.16 -7.05 -15.61
C ASP A 119 6.77 -6.57 -15.18
N ALA A 120 6.06 -7.42 -14.43
CA ALA A 120 4.80 -7.03 -13.81
C ALA A 120 5.09 -6.28 -12.50
N VAL A 121 4.58 -5.05 -12.39
CA VAL A 121 4.58 -4.30 -11.13
C VAL A 121 3.30 -4.65 -10.37
N ALA A 122 3.42 -5.01 -9.09
CA ALA A 122 2.27 -5.33 -8.26
C ALA A 122 1.45 -4.07 -7.89
N ASP A 123 0.14 -4.25 -7.70
CA ASP A 123 -0.69 -3.23 -7.07
C ASP A 123 -0.18 -2.89 -5.65
N PRO A 124 -0.30 -1.63 -5.20
CA PRO A 124 -0.94 -0.51 -5.89
C PRO A 124 0.00 0.25 -6.86
N PHE A 125 1.27 -0.16 -6.98
CA PHE A 125 2.27 0.58 -7.77
C PHE A 125 2.10 0.41 -9.28
N ALA A 126 1.46 -0.67 -9.73
CA ALA A 126 1.14 -0.92 -11.13
C ALA A 126 0.51 0.28 -11.84
N GLN A 127 -0.38 0.99 -11.13
CA GLN A 127 -1.14 2.13 -11.65
C GLN A 127 -0.27 3.38 -11.88
N ALA A 128 0.95 3.42 -11.33
CA ALA A 128 1.88 4.52 -11.52
C ALA A 128 2.75 4.36 -12.77
N ARG A 129 2.76 3.19 -13.41
CA ARG A 129 3.64 2.91 -14.54
C ARG A 129 3.13 3.63 -15.81
N GLY A 130 4.03 4.31 -16.51
CA GLY A 130 3.71 5.03 -17.76
C GLY A 130 2.98 6.36 -17.58
N LEU A 131 2.96 6.91 -16.36
CA LEU A 131 2.51 8.29 -16.04
C LEU A 131 3.68 9.27 -16.04
#